data_AF-A0A348XEP1-F1
#
_entry.id   AF-A0A348XEP1-F1
#
_cell.length_a   1.000
_cell.length_b   1.000
_cell.length_c   1.000
_cell.angle_alpha   90.00
_cell.angle_beta   90.00
_cell.angle_gamma   90.00
#
_symmetry.space_group_name_H-M   'P 1'
#
loop_
_entity.id
_entity.type
_entity.pdbx_description
1 polymer ?
#
loop_
_entity_poly.entity_id
_entity_poly.type
_entity_poly.pdbx_seq_one_letter_code
_entity_poly.pdbx_strand_id
1 'polypeptide(L)'
;MLVTAATCAPARAELNTGLFPQRNGVFRNHLATNSDQRSAVHHLSDLGYRVGLLVERIQFYPAVQLLDLEQDPWQMDNLADTPESPPTVQAIKTAITDRMQQQSDDGNLAGKRLMCSNMPFPQSRRGAG
;
A
#
# COMPACT_ATOMS: atom_id res chain seq x y z
N MET A 1 -15.80 18.69 7.21
CA MET A 1 -15.28 18.50 5.84
C MET A 1 -15.92 17.25 5.27
N LEU A 2 -16.56 17.33 4.10
CA LEU A 2 -17.05 16.15 3.38
C LEU A 2 -15.99 15.76 2.34
N VAL A 3 -15.73 14.47 2.17
CA VAL A 3 -14.77 13.97 1.18
C VAL A 3 -15.46 13.60 -0.13
N THR A 4 -14.80 13.78 -1.28
CA THR A 4 -15.41 13.53 -2.60
C THR A 4 -15.35 12.07 -3.03
N ALA A 5 -14.56 11.25 -2.34
CA ALA A 5 -14.37 9.84 -2.65
C ALA A 5 -14.53 8.97 -1.40
N ALA A 6 -15.24 7.84 -1.57
CA ALA A 6 -15.39 6.79 -0.55
C ALA A 6 -14.24 5.77 -0.60
N THR A 7 -13.01 6.24 -0.83
CA THR A 7 -11.79 5.42 -0.91
C THR A 7 -10.68 6.02 -0.05
N CYS A 8 -9.84 5.17 0.50
CA CYS A 8 -8.95 5.55 1.60
C CYS A 8 -7.89 6.58 1.20
N ALA A 9 -7.17 6.41 0.08
CA ALA A 9 -6.10 7.34 -0.27
C ALA A 9 -6.65 8.73 -0.68
N PRO A 10 -7.68 8.84 -1.56
CA PRO A 10 -8.27 10.13 -1.90
C PRO A 10 -8.86 10.86 -0.69
N ALA A 11 -9.62 10.16 0.18
CA ALA A 11 -10.20 10.78 1.37
C ALA A 11 -9.13 11.31 2.34
N ARG A 12 -8.03 10.57 2.54
CA ARG A 12 -6.91 11.02 3.38
C ARG A 12 -6.15 12.18 2.75
N ALA A 13 -5.94 12.17 1.43
CA ALA A 13 -5.29 13.27 0.72
C ALA A 13 -6.10 14.56 0.84
N GLU A 14 -7.43 14.49 0.70
CA GLU A 14 -8.33 15.62 0.93
C GLU A 14 -8.23 16.13 2.37
N LEU A 15 -8.31 15.23 3.36
CA LEU A 15 -8.18 15.61 4.77
C LEU A 15 -6.84 16.28 5.10
N ASN A 16 -5.74 15.76 4.55
CA ASN A 16 -4.40 16.23 4.85
C ASN A 16 -4.03 17.51 4.11
N THR A 17 -4.52 17.72 2.89
CA THR A 17 -4.18 18.91 2.08
C THR A 17 -5.23 20.00 2.16
N GLY A 18 -6.47 19.67 2.53
CA GLY A 18 -7.60 20.59 2.42
C GLY A 18 -8.10 20.78 0.99
N LEU A 19 -7.58 20.03 0.02
CA LEU A 19 -7.80 20.23 -1.41
C LEU A 19 -8.47 19.02 -2.05
N PHE A 20 -9.31 19.24 -3.06
CA PHE A 20 -9.95 18.17 -3.82
C PHE A 20 -8.96 17.39 -4.72
N PRO A 21 -9.31 16.17 -5.17
CA PRO A 21 -8.45 15.32 -6.01
C PRO A 21 -7.91 15.99 -7.27
N GLN A 22 -8.67 16.91 -7.86
CA GLN A 22 -8.26 17.67 -9.05
C GLN A 22 -7.03 18.55 -8.79
N ARG A 23 -6.81 18.94 -7.54
CA ARG A 23 -5.70 19.82 -7.14
C ARG A 23 -4.61 19.06 -6.36
N ASN A 24 -4.99 18.08 -5.54
CA ASN A 24 -4.03 17.28 -4.79
C ASN A 24 -3.43 16.09 -5.58
N GLY A 25 -4.07 15.67 -6.68
CA GLY A 25 -3.61 14.60 -7.59
C GLY A 25 -4.07 13.18 -7.25
N VAL A 26 -4.72 12.95 -6.11
CA VAL A 26 -5.04 11.60 -5.59
C VAL A 26 -6.50 11.25 -5.85
N PHE A 27 -6.82 10.71 -7.03
CA PHE A 27 -8.19 10.30 -7.40
C PHE A 27 -8.46 8.78 -7.27
N ARG A 28 -7.42 7.96 -7.05
CA ARG A 28 -7.53 6.54 -6.73
C ARG A 28 -6.47 6.13 -5.71
N ASN A 29 -6.65 4.94 -5.13
CA ASN A 29 -5.62 4.33 -4.29
C ASN A 29 -4.31 4.15 -5.07
N HIS A 30 -3.19 4.17 -4.34
CA HIS A 30 -1.83 4.00 -4.84
C HIS A 30 -1.28 5.18 -5.66
N LEU A 31 -1.96 6.33 -5.68
CA LEU A 31 -1.40 7.58 -6.18
C LEU A 31 -0.81 8.40 -5.03
N ALA A 32 0.36 8.99 -5.28
CA ALA A 32 0.95 9.97 -4.40
C ALA A 32 0.32 11.36 -4.62
N THR A 33 0.37 12.20 -3.59
CA THR A 33 -0.01 13.61 -3.70
C THR A 33 1.02 14.35 -4.56
N ASN A 34 0.58 15.35 -5.33
CA ASN A 34 1.50 16.19 -6.10
C ASN A 34 2.57 16.84 -5.18
N SER A 35 3.82 16.87 -5.64
CA SER A 35 4.97 17.29 -4.83
C SER A 35 4.98 18.78 -4.46
N ASP A 36 4.19 19.60 -5.15
CA ASP A 36 4.03 21.03 -4.90
C ASP A 36 3.00 21.34 -3.79
N GLN A 37 2.25 20.35 -3.31
CA GLN A 37 1.19 20.56 -2.32
C GLN A 37 1.68 20.40 -0.89
N ARG A 38 1.43 21.41 -0.06
CA ARG A 38 1.64 21.32 1.39
C ARG A 38 0.48 20.57 2.05
N SER A 39 0.79 19.91 3.15
CA SER A 39 -0.18 19.20 3.99
C SER A 39 -0.25 19.81 5.39
N ALA A 40 -1.26 19.42 6.17
CA ALA A 40 -1.43 19.80 7.57
C ALA A 40 -0.15 19.57 8.40
N VAL A 41 0.63 18.54 8.06
CA VAL A 41 1.93 18.25 8.69
C VAL A 41 2.92 19.40 8.49
N HIS A 42 3.05 19.91 7.26
CA HIS A 42 3.95 21.02 6.97
C HIS A 42 3.56 22.28 7.77
N HIS A 43 2.26 22.57 7.83
CA HIS A 43 1.77 23.74 8.56
C HIS A 43 1.96 23.62 10.07
N LEU A 44 1.71 22.44 10.66
CA LEU A 44 1.93 22.20 12.08
C LEU A 44 3.43 22.24 12.44
N SER A 45 4.29 21.70 11.58
CA SER A 45 5.74 21.78 11.74
C SER A 45 6.26 23.22 11.71
N ASP A 46 5.77 24.06 10.78
CA ASP A 46 6.11 25.49 10.72
C ASP A 46 5.75 26.24 12.01
N LEU A 47 4.72 25.79 12.73
CA LEU A 47 4.27 26.35 14.00
C LEU A 47 5.05 25.84 15.22
N GLY A 48 6.08 25.01 15.02
CA GLY A 48 6.91 24.47 16.09
C GLY A 48 6.32 23.25 16.79
N TYR A 49 5.25 22.65 16.26
CA TYR A 49 4.75 21.39 16.78
C TYR A 49 5.66 20.24 16.36
N ARG A 50 5.93 19.31 17.28
CA ARG A 50 6.51 18.01 16.95
C ARG A 50 5.43 17.17 16.28
N VAL A 51 5.52 16.98 14.97
CA VAL A 51 4.61 16.14 14.20
C VAL A 51 5.29 14.81 13.88
N GLY A 52 4.74 13.70 14.40
CA GLY A 52 5.19 12.35 14.06
C GLY A 52 4.40 11.80 12.88
N LEU A 53 5.08 11.46 11.78
CA LEU A 53 4.45 11.00 10.55
C LEU A 53 4.23 9.48 10.55
N LEU A 54 3.04 9.04 10.98
CA LEU A 54 2.44 7.82 10.40
C LEU A 54 1.84 8.08 9.00
N VAL A 55 1.58 9.35 8.70
CA VAL A 55 0.93 9.77 7.44
C VAL A 55 1.83 9.55 6.22
N GLU A 56 3.14 9.78 6.33
CA GLU A 56 4.08 9.57 5.21
C GLU A 56 4.06 8.12 4.77
N ARG A 57 4.12 7.17 5.71
CA ARG A 57 4.07 5.73 5.43
C ARG A 57 2.75 5.29 4.78
N ILE A 58 1.65 6.00 5.06
CA ILE A 58 0.34 5.74 4.43
C ILE A 58 0.27 6.33 3.03
N GLN A 59 0.93 7.47 2.80
CA GLN A 59 1.01 8.11 1.48
C GLN A 59 2.06 7.47 0.56
N PHE A 60 3.15 6.98 1.14
CA PHE A 60 4.32 6.42 0.49
C PHE A 60 4.59 5.04 1.11
N TYR A 61 3.92 4.03 0.57
CA TYR A 61 4.03 2.66 1.05
C TYR A 61 5.04 1.90 0.16
N PRO A 62 6.14 1.37 0.72
CA PRO A 62 7.09 0.60 -0.06
C PRO A 62 6.43 -0.68 -0.57
N ALA A 63 6.75 -1.07 -1.81
CA ALA A 63 6.14 -2.22 -2.47
C ALA A 63 6.43 -3.56 -1.77
N VAL A 64 7.53 -3.63 -1.03
CA VAL A 64 7.98 -4.83 -0.31
C VAL A 64 8.34 -4.45 1.12
N GLN A 65 7.82 -5.22 2.08
CA GLN A 65 8.13 -5.06 3.49
C GLN A 65 8.45 -6.41 4.12
N LEU A 66 9.51 -6.44 4.93
CA LEU A 66 9.83 -7.56 5.81
C LEU A 66 9.91 -7.01 7.23
N LEU A 67 8.99 -7.44 8.09
CA LEU A 67 8.80 -6.90 9.43
C LEU A 67 8.99 -8.03 10.45
N ASP A 68 9.75 -7.77 11.51
CA ASP A 68 9.90 -8.69 12.64
C ASP A 68 8.81 -8.38 13.68
N LEU A 69 7.79 -9.25 13.80
CA LEU A 69 6.65 -9.01 14.69
C LEU A 69 6.99 -9.17 16.19
N GLU A 70 8.11 -9.81 16.52
CA GLU A 70 8.54 -10.03 17.90
C GLU A 70 9.43 -8.88 18.38
N GLN A 71 10.41 -8.49 17.56
CA GLN A 71 11.38 -7.43 17.89
C GLN A 71 10.89 -6.03 17.52
N ASP A 72 9.94 -5.92 16.59
CA ASP A 72 9.30 -4.67 16.17
C ASP A 72 7.76 -4.74 16.30
N PRO A 73 7.22 -4.67 17.54
CA PRO A 73 5.78 -4.71 17.79
C PRO A 73 4.98 -3.61 17.07
N TRP A 74 5.63 -2.50 16.76
CA TRP A 74 5.02 -1.35 16.09
C TRP A 74 5.21 -1.39 14.56
N GLN A 75 5.89 -2.40 14.04
CA GLN A 75 6.11 -2.62 12.61
C GLN A 75 6.72 -1.38 11.92
N MET A 76 7.65 -0.68 12.59
CA MET A 76 8.25 0.56 12.11
C MET A 76 9.55 0.36 11.35
N ASP A 77 10.22 -0.79 11.49
CA ASP A 77 11.50 -1.09 10.85
C ASP A 77 11.32 -2.09 9.70
N ASN A 78 11.53 -1.60 8.48
CA ASN A 78 11.42 -2.43 7.29
C ASN A 78 12.79 -3.07 6.96
N LEU A 79 12.95 -4.33 7.35
CA LEU A 79 14.14 -5.12 7.07
C LEU A 79 14.37 -5.40 5.58
N ALA A 80 13.40 -5.10 4.71
CA ALA A 80 13.57 -5.22 3.27
C ALA A 80 14.39 -4.06 2.66
N ASP A 81 14.55 -2.95 3.38
CA ASP A 81 15.30 -1.78 2.92
C ASP A 81 16.81 -1.87 3.21
N THR A 82 17.26 -2.97 3.83
CA THR A 82 18.69 -3.21 4.07
C THR A 82 19.44 -3.52 2.77
N PRO A 83 20.68 -3.03 2.60
CA PRO A 83 21.50 -3.29 1.40
C PRO A 83 21.72 -4.78 1.15
N GLU A 84 21.90 -5.57 2.22
CA GLU A 84 21.76 -7.02 2.18
C GLU A 84 20.30 -7.38 2.46
N SER A 85 19.45 -7.37 1.43
CA SER A 85 18.08 -7.85 1.58
C SER A 85 18.10 -9.31 2.08
N PRO A 86 17.36 -9.67 3.15
CA PRO A 86 17.40 -11.02 3.69
C PRO A 86 17.04 -12.08 2.64
N PRO A 87 17.65 -13.29 2.68
CA PRO A 87 17.38 -14.35 1.70
C PRO A 87 15.88 -14.70 1.63
N THR A 88 15.14 -14.51 2.72
CA THR A 88 13.69 -14.63 2.81
C THR A 88 12.94 -13.72 1.84
N VAL A 89 13.37 -12.45 1.69
CA VAL A 89 12.73 -11.50 0.76
C VAL A 89 12.88 -12.00 -0.67
N GLN A 90 14.08 -12.46 -1.03
CA GLN A 90 14.34 -12.97 -2.38
C GLN A 90 13.56 -14.25 -2.66
N ALA A 91 13.50 -15.18 -1.69
CA ALA A 91 12.72 -16.40 -1.81
C ALA A 91 11.22 -16.11 -2.01
N ILE A 92 10.65 -15.17 -1.24
CA ILE A 92 9.25 -14.76 -1.37
C ILE A 92 8.99 -14.10 -2.73
N LYS A 93 9.86 -13.19 -3.19
CA LYS A 93 9.75 -12.55 -4.51
C LYS A 93 9.72 -13.58 -5.64
N THR A 94 10.63 -14.56 -5.60
CA THR A 94 10.67 -15.65 -6.59
C THR A 94 9.39 -16.47 -6.55
N ALA A 95 8.96 -16.91 -5.37
CA ALA A 95 7.74 -17.72 -5.23
C ALA A 95 6.46 -17.00 -5.73
N ILE A 96 6.35 -15.69 -5.50
CA ILE A 96 5.23 -14.89 -6.02
C ILE A 96 5.30 -14.81 -7.54
N THR A 97 6.48 -14.52 -8.09
CA THR A 97 6.69 -14.41 -9.55
C THR A 97 6.35 -15.72 -10.26
N ASP A 98 6.84 -16.85 -9.73
CA ASP A 98 6.57 -18.17 -10.29
C ASP A 98 5.06 -18.48 -10.27
N ARG A 99 4.38 -18.11 -9.17
CA ARG A 99 2.93 -18.30 -9.03
C ARG A 99 2.12 -17.41 -9.97
N MET A 100 2.58 -16.20 -10.26
CA MET A 100 1.96 -15.31 -11.25
C MET A 100 2.06 -15.93 -12.65
N GLN A 101 3.27 -16.38 -13.03
CA GLN A 101 3.51 -17.04 -14.32
C GLN A 101 2.68 -18.31 -14.49
N GLN A 102 2.58 -19.16 -13.46
CA GLN A 102 1.74 -20.36 -13.48
C GLN A 102 0.26 -20.05 -13.78
N GLN A 103 -0.22 -18.90 -13.34
CA GLN A 103 -1.59 -18.46 -13.58
C GLN A 103 -1.74 -17.69 -14.89
N SER A 104 -0.67 -17.54 -15.68
CA SER A 104 -0.63 -16.64 -16.84
C SER A 104 -0.94 -15.18 -16.48
N ASP A 105 -0.70 -14.79 -15.22
CA ASP A 105 -0.73 -13.41 -14.76
C ASP A 105 0.63 -12.79 -15.09
N ASP A 106 0.67 -11.92 -16.09
CA ASP A 106 1.88 -11.26 -16.57
C ASP A 106 2.28 -10.04 -15.72
N GLY A 107 1.53 -9.77 -14.65
CA GLY A 107 1.75 -8.61 -13.77
C GLY A 107 1.44 -7.27 -14.42
N ASN A 108 0.85 -7.28 -15.63
CA ASN A 108 0.51 -6.06 -16.35
C ASN A 108 -0.98 -5.76 -16.19
N LEU A 109 -1.31 -4.56 -15.69
CA LEU A 109 -2.71 -4.13 -15.51
C LEU A 109 -3.50 -4.07 -16.83
N ALA A 110 -2.82 -4.11 -17.97
CA ALA A 110 -3.39 -4.12 -19.32
C ALA A 110 -3.58 -5.52 -19.94
N GLY A 111 -3.20 -6.59 -19.23
CA GLY A 111 -3.30 -7.97 -19.72
C GLY A 111 -4.75 -8.45 -19.89
N LYS A 112 -4.97 -9.44 -20.77
CA LYS A 112 -6.28 -10.10 -20.95
C LYS A 112 -6.76 -10.63 -19.59
N ARG A 113 -7.90 -10.12 -19.11
CA ARG A 113 -8.54 -10.56 -17.87
C ARG A 113 -8.71 -12.08 -17.88
N LEU A 114 -7.97 -12.78 -17.03
CA LEU A 114 -8.23 -14.18 -16.72
C LEU A 114 -9.55 -14.23 -15.96
N MET A 115 -10.64 -14.55 -16.64
CA MET A 115 -11.83 -14.98 -15.93
C MET A 115 -11.48 -16.29 -15.21
N CYS A 116 -11.68 -16.33 -13.89
CA CYS A 116 -11.66 -17.57 -13.12
C CYS A 116 -12.83 -18.47 -13.53
N SER A 117 -12.81 -19.01 -14.75
CA SER A 117 -13.81 -19.97 -15.22
C SER A 117 -13.51 -21.40 -14.76
N ASN A 118 -12.26 -21.71 -14.40
CA ASN A 118 -11.81 -23.09 -14.13
C ASN A 118 -10.99 -23.29 -12.84
N MET A 119 -11.02 -22.39 -11.85
CA MET A 119 -10.44 -22.73 -10.53
C MET A 119 -11.42 -23.62 -9.76
N PRO A 120 -11.05 -24.84 -9.35
CA PRO A 120 -11.87 -25.61 -8.43
C PRO A 120 -11.93 -24.86 -7.11
N PHE A 121 -13.11 -24.37 -6.76
CA PHE A 121 -13.37 -23.76 -5.46
C PHE A 121 -13.06 -24.83 -4.39
N PRO A 122 -12.18 -24.56 -3.40
CA PRO A 122 -12.03 -25.49 -2.29
C PRO A 122 -13.38 -25.59 -1.58
N GLN A 123 -13.99 -26.77 -1.64
CA GLN A 123 -15.26 -27.01 -0.96
C GLN A 123 -15.07 -26.68 0.52
N SER A 124 -15.92 -25.78 1.04
CA SER A 124 -15.86 -25.37 2.44
C SER A 124 -15.89 -26.61 3.33
N ARG A 125 -14.92 -26.78 4.24
CA ARG A 125 -15.06 -27.72 5.36
C ARG A 125 -16.16 -27.20 6.28
N ARG A 126 -17.42 -27.45 5.92
CA ARG A 126 -18.57 -27.31 6.82
C ARG A 126 -19.10 -28.71 7.09
N GLY A 127 -19.00 -29.12 8.36
CA GLY A 127 -19.74 -30.24 8.94
C GLY A 127 -19.00 -31.57 9.01
N ALA A 128 -18.13 -31.74 10.01
CA ALA A 128 -18.01 -33.01 10.70
C ALA A 128 -18.64 -32.81 12.07
N GLY A 129 -19.86 -33.31 12.21
CA GLY A 129 -20.70 -33.31 13.40
C GLY A 129 -21.82 -34.30 13.16
#